data_AF-A0A9W8GKT6-F1
#
_entry.id   AF-A0A9W8GKT6-F1
#
_cell.length_a   1.000
_cell.length_b   1.000
_cell.length_c   1.000
_cell.angle_alpha   90.00
_cell.angle_beta   90.00
_cell.angle_gamma   90.00
#
_symmetry.space_group_name_H-M   'P 1'
#
loop_
_entity.id
_entity.type
_entity.pdbx_description
1 polymer ?
#
loop_
_entity_poly.entity_id
_entity_poly.type
_entity_poly.pdbx_seq_one_letter_code
_entity_poly.pdbx_strand_id
1 'polypeptide(L)'
;MHRLASRPLCATRGPNTAWLLARLSSTTTNCESTRAKAKTLDVNQQSLLPGQFLVGPPHPISNIRPVKFYIPVDETPQERKYRELREDGLRRDHEFWLDNNRRFEEGKEEFERAVVGRAGGCSVDDLSVYYKQYQADSYERHLEYNRYVWRRNLAMVVPGVRAWWQDVWRRRKRKERAVAMFSEQGFFDRDEDLKPGDTGTAVRRTEPEAAATGSEKIDRRAEKIKSYY
;
A
#
# COMPACT_ATOMS: atom_id res chain seq x y z
N MET A 1 31.86 -34.87 -61.36
CA MET A 1 31.07 -35.26 -62.54
C MET A 1 29.70 -35.78 -62.07
N HIS A 2 28.62 -35.15 -62.56
CA HIS A 2 27.18 -35.56 -62.58
C HIS A 2 26.49 -35.95 -61.24
N ARG A 3 25.59 -35.13 -60.65
CA ARG A 3 24.14 -34.86 -60.94
C ARG A 3 23.27 -36.11 -61.11
N LEU A 4 22.17 -36.16 -60.35
CA LEU A 4 20.74 -36.45 -60.69
C LEU A 4 19.99 -36.62 -59.33
N ALA A 5 19.20 -35.70 -58.80
CA ALA A 5 17.85 -35.24 -59.19
C ALA A 5 16.78 -36.34 -59.24
N SER A 6 15.79 -36.31 -58.32
CA SER A 6 14.34 -36.21 -58.63
C SER A 6 13.44 -36.34 -57.38
N ARG A 7 12.70 -35.27 -57.07
CA ARG A 7 11.36 -35.29 -56.42
C ARG A 7 10.31 -35.47 -57.56
N PRO A 8 8.97 -35.35 -57.39
CA PRO A 8 8.04 -35.48 -56.25
C PRO A 8 6.81 -36.39 -56.60
N LEU A 9 5.86 -36.56 -55.68
CA LEU A 9 4.47 -36.97 -56.02
C LEU A 9 3.50 -35.84 -55.70
N CYS A 10 2.59 -35.59 -56.64
CA CYS A 10 1.64 -34.49 -56.67
C CYS A 10 0.19 -35.02 -56.55
N ALA A 11 -0.59 -34.31 -55.72
CA ALA A 11 -2.02 -33.97 -55.76
C ALA A 11 -3.10 -34.89 -56.35
N THR A 12 -4.25 -34.94 -55.66
CA THR A 12 -5.56 -34.60 -56.25
C THR A 12 -6.50 -33.95 -55.22
N ARG A 13 -7.46 -33.17 -55.75
CA ARG A 13 -8.34 -32.14 -55.15
C ARG A 13 -9.76 -32.67 -54.93
N GLY A 14 -10.51 -32.07 -53.99
CA GLY A 14 -11.98 -32.14 -53.88
C GLY A 14 -12.53 -31.11 -52.86
N PRO A 15 -13.81 -30.72 -52.91
CA PRO A 15 -14.19 -29.37 -53.35
C PRO A 15 -14.73 -28.40 -52.27
N ASN A 16 -14.77 -27.13 -52.67
CA ASN A 16 -15.43 -25.98 -52.01
C ASN A 16 -16.88 -26.27 -51.60
N THR A 17 -17.30 -25.81 -50.41
CA THR A 17 -18.63 -25.22 -50.20
C THR A 17 -18.59 -24.18 -49.08
N ALA A 18 -19.08 -22.99 -49.39
CA ALA A 18 -19.39 -21.92 -48.46
C ALA A 18 -20.85 -22.06 -47.96
N TRP A 19 -21.15 -21.35 -46.86
CA TRP A 19 -22.45 -21.11 -46.23
C TRP A 19 -22.94 -22.16 -45.22
N LEU A 20 -22.92 -21.78 -43.94
CA LEU A 20 -24.15 -21.52 -43.16
C LEU A 20 -23.80 -20.86 -41.82
N LEU A 21 -24.22 -19.61 -41.68
CA LEU A 21 -24.36 -18.90 -40.41
C LEU A 21 -25.51 -19.55 -39.62
N ALA A 22 -25.24 -20.01 -38.40
CA ALA A 22 -26.27 -20.28 -37.41
C ALA A 22 -25.87 -19.68 -36.06
N ARG A 23 -26.48 -18.52 -35.83
CA ARG A 23 -26.65 -17.75 -34.61
C ARG A 23 -27.13 -18.62 -33.45
N LEU A 24 -26.38 -18.64 -32.34
CA LEU A 24 -26.90 -18.91 -31.00
C LEU A 24 -26.42 -17.82 -30.05
N SER A 25 -27.36 -16.97 -29.66
CA SER A 25 -27.20 -15.93 -28.66
C SER A 25 -27.11 -16.53 -27.25
N SER A 26 -26.15 -16.01 -26.49
CA SER A 26 -26.28 -15.55 -25.10
C SER A 26 -26.74 -16.54 -24.03
N THR A 27 -25.82 -16.90 -23.13
CA THR A 27 -25.92 -16.57 -21.68
C THR A 27 -24.52 -16.65 -21.07
N THR A 28 -23.72 -15.60 -21.27
CA THR A 28 -22.54 -15.38 -20.42
C THR A 28 -23.05 -14.99 -19.03
N THR A 29 -22.98 -15.91 -18.07
CA THR A 29 -23.18 -15.56 -16.66
C THR A 29 -22.04 -14.66 -16.24
N ASN A 30 -22.35 -13.36 -16.25
CA ASN A 30 -21.51 -12.27 -15.81
C ASN A 30 -21.32 -12.42 -14.29
N CYS A 31 -20.19 -12.99 -13.86
CA CYS A 31 -19.80 -12.96 -12.45
C CYS A 31 -18.99 -11.69 -12.22
N GLU A 32 -19.70 -10.56 -12.12
CA GLU A 32 -19.12 -9.30 -11.68
C GLU A 32 -18.77 -9.41 -10.19
N SER A 33 -17.53 -9.82 -9.92
CA SER A 33 -16.88 -9.53 -8.65
C SER A 33 -16.79 -8.01 -8.54
N THR A 34 -17.71 -7.41 -7.79
CA THR A 34 -17.63 -6.01 -7.35
C THR A 34 -16.52 -5.88 -6.30
N ARG A 35 -15.27 -6.11 -6.71
CA ARG A 35 -14.12 -5.61 -5.98
C ARG A 35 -14.21 -4.08 -6.09
N ALA A 36 -14.80 -3.46 -5.07
CA ALA A 36 -14.80 -2.02 -4.90
C ALA A 36 -13.39 -1.53 -5.25
N LYS A 37 -13.26 -0.77 -6.34
CA LYS A 37 -11.99 -0.12 -6.67
C LYS A 37 -11.65 0.69 -5.44
N ALA A 38 -10.63 0.27 -4.70
CA ALA A 38 -10.11 1.04 -3.60
C ALA A 38 -9.87 2.43 -4.17
N LYS A 39 -10.61 3.43 -3.68
CA LYS A 39 -10.37 4.81 -4.05
C LYS A 39 -8.92 5.06 -3.63
N THR A 40 -8.00 5.09 -4.59
CA THR A 40 -6.68 5.64 -4.37
C THR A 40 -6.94 7.10 -4.06
N LEU A 41 -7.09 7.42 -2.77
CA LEU A 41 -7.06 8.79 -2.33
C LEU A 41 -5.71 9.30 -2.81
N ASP A 42 -5.73 10.20 -3.80
CA ASP A 42 -4.53 10.89 -4.20
C ASP A 42 -4.12 11.73 -3.00
N VAL A 43 -3.15 11.20 -2.26
CA VAL A 43 -2.68 11.80 -1.03
C VAL A 43 -1.92 13.05 -1.41
N ASN A 44 -2.63 14.17 -1.55
CA ASN A 44 -2.03 15.41 -1.95
C ASN A 44 -1.06 15.89 -0.85
N GLN A 45 0.20 16.06 -1.23
CA GLN A 45 1.30 16.53 -0.38
C GLN A 45 0.98 17.86 0.31
N GLN A 46 0.10 18.66 -0.29
CA GLN A 46 -0.35 19.96 0.21
C GLN A 46 -1.18 19.87 1.51
N SER A 47 -1.67 18.68 1.87
CA SER A 47 -2.47 18.48 3.10
C SER A 47 -1.63 18.19 4.34
N LEU A 48 -0.31 18.01 4.19
CA LEU A 48 0.58 17.64 5.29
C LEU A 48 1.12 18.87 6.02
N LEU A 49 0.99 18.90 7.35
CA LEU A 49 1.64 19.91 8.18
C LEU A 49 3.13 19.59 8.41
N PRO A 50 3.97 20.60 8.72
CA PRO A 50 5.37 20.39 9.08
C PRO A 50 5.52 19.35 10.20
N GLY A 51 6.32 18.31 9.93
CA GLY A 51 6.57 17.22 10.87
C GLY A 51 5.55 16.08 10.85
N GLN A 52 4.47 16.19 10.08
CA GLN A 52 3.53 15.08 9.86
C GLN A 52 4.02 14.17 8.72
N PHE A 53 3.52 12.93 8.73
CA PHE A 53 3.66 11.97 7.64
C PHE A 53 2.36 11.18 7.53
N LEU A 54 2.06 10.71 6.32
CA LEU A 54 0.87 9.90 6.06
C LEU A 54 1.26 8.45 5.91
N VAL A 55 0.46 7.57 6.52
CA VAL A 55 0.65 6.13 6.48
C VAL A 55 -0.54 5.51 5.78
N GLY A 56 -0.29 4.79 4.69
CA GLY A 56 -1.34 4.13 3.91
C GLY A 56 -1.83 2.81 4.53
N PRO A 57 -2.81 2.18 3.87
CA PRO A 57 -3.21 0.81 4.19
C PRO A 57 -2.03 -0.16 3.98
N PRO A 58 -2.01 -1.30 4.69
CA PRO A 58 -0.97 -2.30 4.49
C PRO A 58 -1.04 -2.88 3.08
N HIS A 59 0.13 -3.15 2.49
CA HIS A 59 0.20 -3.81 1.19
C HIS A 59 -0.26 -5.29 1.31
N PRO A 60 -1.07 -5.83 0.38
CA PRO A 60 -1.73 -7.14 0.54
C PRO A 60 -0.80 -8.35 0.65
N ILE A 61 0.45 -8.25 0.17
CA ILE A 61 1.41 -9.36 0.20
C ILE A 61 2.51 -9.08 1.23
N SER A 62 3.29 -8.02 1.04
CA SER A 62 4.37 -7.65 1.98
C SER A 62 3.93 -7.13 3.35
N ASN A 63 2.66 -6.78 3.56
CA ASN A 63 2.12 -6.15 4.78
C ASN A 63 2.76 -4.81 5.21
N ILE A 64 3.76 -4.32 4.48
CA ILE A 64 4.40 -3.03 4.73
C ILE A 64 3.43 -1.90 4.36
N ARG A 65 3.39 -0.86 5.21
CA ARG A 65 2.57 0.33 4.98
C ARG A 65 3.39 1.38 4.22
N PRO A 66 2.90 1.90 3.09
CA PRO A 66 3.56 3.00 2.41
C PRO A 66 3.49 4.26 3.28
N VAL A 67 4.59 5.00 3.37
CA VAL A 67 4.68 6.24 4.13
C VAL A 67 5.00 7.39 3.17
N LYS A 68 4.24 8.48 3.28
CA LYS A 68 4.51 9.73 2.56
C LYS A 68 4.96 10.79 3.55
N PHE A 69 6.20 11.27 3.40
CA PHE A 69 6.76 12.29 4.26
C PHE A 69 6.31 13.69 3.84
N TYR A 70 6.17 14.60 4.82
CA TYR A 70 6.05 16.03 4.54
C TYR A 70 7.32 16.54 3.84
N ILE A 71 7.12 17.40 2.84
CA ILE A 71 8.19 18.06 2.11
C ILE A 71 7.96 19.58 2.26
N PRO A 72 8.88 20.31 2.91
CA PRO A 72 8.76 21.75 3.05
C PRO A 72 8.91 22.46 1.70
N VAL A 73 8.26 23.62 1.56
CA VAL A 73 8.35 24.46 0.36
C VAL A 73 9.80 24.91 0.11
N ASP A 74 10.56 25.17 1.18
CA ASP A 74 11.98 25.53 1.13
C ASP A 74 12.88 24.36 1.61
N GLU A 75 12.66 23.17 1.04
CA GLU A 75 13.46 21.97 1.32
C GLU A 75 14.93 22.20 0.99
N THR A 76 15.80 21.97 1.98
CA THR A 76 17.24 22.06 1.76
C THR A 76 17.76 20.78 1.09
N PRO A 77 18.90 20.84 0.38
CA PRO A 77 19.51 19.64 -0.20
C PRO A 77 19.79 18.52 0.82
N GLN A 78 20.10 18.89 2.07
CA GLN A 78 20.38 17.96 3.15
C GLN A 78 19.10 17.28 3.66
N GLU A 79 18.01 18.04 3.81
CA GLU A 79 16.69 17.50 4.18
C GLU A 79 16.17 16.57 3.09
N ARG A 80 16.26 17.00 1.82
CA ARG A 80 15.91 16.19 0.66
C ARG A 80 16.68 14.87 0.66
N LYS A 81 18.01 14.93 0.79
CA LYS A 81 18.86 13.73 0.82
C LYS A 81 18.46 12.78 1.94
N TYR A 82 18.17 13.30 3.13
CA TYR A 82 17.74 12.46 4.26
C TYR A 82 16.34 11.86 4.03
N ARG A 83 15.41 12.61 3.44
CA ARG A 83 14.09 12.09 3.06
C ARG A 83 14.20 10.98 2.02
N GLU A 84 14.95 11.20 0.95
CA GLU A 84 15.18 10.20 -0.11
C GLU A 84 15.83 8.92 0.44
N LEU A 85 16.76 9.04 1.40
CA LEU A 85 17.34 7.88 2.10
C LEU A 85 16.29 7.08 2.89
N ARG A 86 15.33 7.74 3.54
CA ARG A 86 14.24 7.06 4.25
C ARG A 86 13.27 6.40 3.27
N GLU A 87 12.91 7.08 2.19
CA GLU A 87 12.05 6.54 1.13
C GLU A 87 12.70 5.32 0.45
N ASP A 88 14.01 5.37 0.18
CA ASP A 88 14.77 4.22 -0.35
C ASP A 88 14.79 3.05 0.63
N GLY A 89 14.95 3.32 1.93
CA GLY A 89 14.85 2.30 2.96
C GLY A 89 13.49 1.60 2.96
N LEU A 90 12.40 2.38 2.97
CA LEU A 90 11.03 1.86 2.95
C LEU A 90 10.74 1.04 1.69
N ARG A 91 11.20 1.50 0.52
CA ARG A 91 11.04 0.78 -0.75
C ARG A 91 11.77 -0.56 -0.72
N ARG A 92 13.03 -0.60 -0.28
CA ARG A 92 13.80 -1.85 -0.19
C ARG A 92 13.23 -2.80 0.87
N ASP A 93 12.75 -2.27 1.99
CA ASP A 93 12.05 -3.08 3.01
C ASP A 93 10.77 -3.70 2.41
N HIS A 94 9.99 -2.92 1.67
CA HIS A 94 8.82 -3.42 0.95
C HIS A 94 9.18 -4.51 -0.08
N GLU A 95 10.20 -4.30 -0.91
CA GLU A 95 10.67 -5.26 -1.92
C GLU A 95 11.12 -6.58 -1.28
N PHE A 96 11.90 -6.51 -0.19
CA PHE A 96 12.36 -7.69 0.53
C PHE A 96 11.18 -8.51 1.09
N TRP A 97 10.25 -7.86 1.79
CA TRP A 97 9.09 -8.55 2.37
C TRP A 97 8.10 -9.03 1.33
N LEU A 98 8.03 -8.36 0.17
CA LEU A 98 7.21 -8.81 -0.95
C LEU A 98 7.74 -10.14 -1.52
N ASP A 99 9.05 -10.20 -1.78
CA ASP A 99 9.72 -11.41 -2.28
C ASP A 99 9.71 -12.54 -1.25
N ASN A 100 10.02 -12.23 0.01
CA ASN A 100 10.00 -13.21 1.10
C ASN A 100 8.61 -13.86 1.25
N ASN A 101 7.56 -13.05 1.35
CA ASN A 101 6.21 -13.56 1.57
C ASN A 101 5.69 -14.35 0.37
N ARG A 102 6.06 -13.96 -0.87
CA ARG A 102 5.73 -14.78 -2.06
C ARG A 102 6.35 -16.16 -1.98
N ARG A 103 7.67 -16.23 -1.75
CA ARG A 103 8.39 -17.51 -1.65
C ARG A 103 7.87 -18.37 -0.50
N PHE A 104 7.47 -17.73 0.60
CA PHE A 104 6.87 -18.42 1.75
C PHE A 104 5.52 -19.04 1.37
N GLU A 105 4.60 -18.28 0.77
CA GLU A 105 3.30 -18.82 0.36
C GLU A 105 3.44 -19.89 -0.73
N GLU A 106 4.32 -19.68 -1.72
CA GLU A 106 4.60 -20.68 -2.77
C GLU A 106 5.11 -22.00 -2.19
N GLY A 107 6.13 -21.94 -1.31
CA GLY A 107 6.66 -23.15 -0.67
C GLY A 107 5.67 -23.81 0.28
N LYS A 108 4.81 -23.02 0.93
CA LYS A 108 3.74 -23.54 1.80
C LYS A 108 2.70 -24.30 0.99
N GLU A 109 2.24 -23.76 -0.14
CA GLU A 109 1.31 -24.43 -1.05
C GLU A 109 1.88 -25.73 -1.62
N GLU A 110 3.19 -25.75 -1.94
CA GLU A 110 3.89 -26.98 -2.36
C GLU A 110 3.92 -28.03 -1.25
N PHE A 111 4.25 -27.61 -0.03
CA PHE A 111 4.29 -28.50 1.13
C PHE A 111 2.90 -29.07 1.47
N GLU A 112 1.86 -28.23 1.48
CA GLU A 112 0.49 -28.65 1.72
C GLU A 112 0.04 -29.68 0.68
N ARG A 113 0.32 -29.45 -0.62
CA ARG A 113 0.01 -30.42 -1.69
C ARG A 113 0.74 -31.76 -1.48
N ALA A 114 2.00 -31.73 -1.09
CA ALA A 114 2.78 -32.94 -0.83
C ALA A 114 2.25 -33.73 0.38
N VAL A 115 1.88 -33.05 1.47
CA VAL A 115 1.34 -33.68 2.68
C VAL A 115 -0.08 -34.21 2.46
N VAL A 116 -0.94 -33.48 1.74
CA VAL A 116 -2.27 -33.98 1.38
C VAL A 116 -2.17 -35.22 0.50
N GLY A 117 -1.23 -35.23 -0.46
CA GLY A 117 -0.98 -36.41 -1.31
C GLY A 117 -0.49 -37.65 -0.55
N ARG A 118 0.21 -37.48 0.58
CA ARG A 118 0.73 -38.60 1.39
C ARG A 118 -0.21 -39.07 2.50
N ALA A 119 -0.91 -38.14 3.17
CA ALA A 119 -1.59 -38.35 4.44
C ALA A 119 -3.09 -37.97 4.41
N GLY A 120 -3.61 -37.48 3.28
CA GLY A 120 -5.02 -37.14 3.12
C GLY A 120 -5.44 -35.81 3.76
N GLY A 121 -4.55 -35.13 4.49
CA GLY A 121 -4.79 -33.82 5.11
C GLY A 121 -3.49 -33.21 5.66
N CYS A 122 -3.46 -31.88 5.82
CA CYS A 122 -2.31 -31.16 6.39
C CYS A 122 -2.68 -30.67 7.80
N SER A 123 -2.00 -31.19 8.82
CA SER A 123 -2.17 -30.73 10.21
C SER A 123 -1.30 -29.50 10.50
N VAL A 124 -1.64 -28.78 11.57
CA VAL A 124 -0.82 -27.68 12.11
C VAL A 124 0.58 -28.17 12.48
N ASP A 125 0.69 -29.41 12.98
CA ASP A 125 1.98 -30.01 13.31
C ASP A 125 2.85 -30.23 12.07
N ASP A 126 2.25 -30.61 10.94
CA ASP A 126 2.96 -30.75 9.66
C ASP A 126 3.46 -29.38 9.19
N LEU A 127 2.62 -28.34 9.25
CA LEU A 127 3.01 -26.98 8.90
C LEU A 127 4.17 -26.47 9.76
N SER A 128 4.22 -26.85 11.05
CA SER A 128 5.32 -26.49 11.96
C SER A 128 6.69 -26.98 11.46
N VAL A 129 6.73 -28.14 10.78
CA VAL A 129 7.95 -28.69 10.16
C VAL A 129 8.37 -27.81 9.00
N TYR A 130 7.43 -27.46 8.11
CA TYR A 130 7.69 -26.54 7.00
C TYR A 130 8.21 -25.18 7.49
N TYR A 131 7.57 -24.59 8.51
CA TYR A 131 8.02 -23.31 9.07
C TYR A 131 9.47 -23.35 9.53
N LYS A 132 9.89 -24.42 10.21
CA LYS A 132 11.28 -24.59 10.66
C LYS A 132 12.24 -24.75 9.49
N GLN A 133 11.87 -25.53 8.48
CA GLN A 133 12.68 -25.73 7.27
C GLN A 133 12.86 -24.41 6.50
N TYR A 134 11.77 -23.69 6.23
CA TYR A 134 11.83 -22.40 5.55
C TYR A 134 12.73 -21.40 6.30
N GLN A 135 12.66 -21.35 7.62
CA GLN A 135 13.53 -20.49 8.44
C GLN A 135 15.01 -20.87 8.31
N ALA A 136 15.32 -22.17 8.29
CA ALA A 136 16.68 -22.65 8.07
C ALA A 136 17.19 -22.30 6.67
N ASP A 137 16.38 -22.57 5.63
CA ASP A 137 16.75 -22.36 4.23
C ASP A 137 16.89 -20.88 3.86
N SER A 138 16.08 -20.02 4.48
CA SER A 138 16.11 -18.57 4.26
C SER A 138 17.03 -17.82 5.22
N TYR A 139 17.75 -18.51 6.11
CA TYR A 139 18.55 -17.91 7.16
C TYR A 139 19.60 -16.93 6.62
N GLU A 140 20.38 -17.34 5.61
CA GLU A 140 21.43 -16.50 5.03
C GLU A 140 20.85 -15.21 4.42
N ARG A 141 19.71 -15.31 3.74
CA ARG A 141 19.02 -14.17 3.14
C ARG A 141 18.54 -13.18 4.20
N HIS A 142 17.96 -13.68 5.30
CA HIS A 142 17.53 -12.84 6.42
C HIS A 142 18.72 -12.20 7.14
N LEU A 143 19.84 -12.93 7.25
CA LEU A 143 21.07 -12.40 7.82
C LEU A 143 21.64 -11.27 6.94
N GLU A 144 21.66 -11.43 5.61
CA GLU A 144 22.05 -10.39 4.67
C GLU A 144 21.14 -9.16 4.75
N TYR A 145 19.83 -9.37 4.79
CA TYR A 145 18.86 -8.30 4.97
C TYR A 145 19.09 -7.55 6.29
N ASN A 146 19.25 -8.27 7.41
CA ASN A 146 19.52 -7.67 8.71
C ASN A 146 20.82 -6.86 8.70
N ARG A 147 21.89 -7.40 8.09
CA ARG A 147 23.15 -6.65 7.90
C ARG A 147 22.94 -5.37 7.10
N TYR A 148 22.14 -5.43 6.03
CA TYR A 148 21.78 -4.25 5.24
C TYR A 148 21.02 -3.22 6.09
N VAL A 149 19.99 -3.64 6.84
CA VAL A 149 19.18 -2.76 7.70
C VAL A 149 20.06 -2.06 8.73
N TRP A 150 20.94 -2.81 9.42
CA TRP A 150 21.87 -2.23 10.39
C TRP A 150 22.82 -1.22 9.76
N ARG A 151 23.46 -1.59 8.64
CA ARG A 151 24.39 -0.71 7.93
C ARG A 151 23.70 0.57 7.46
N ARG A 152 22.51 0.45 6.87
CA ARG A 152 21.70 1.59 6.42
C ARG A 152 21.33 2.48 7.60
N ASN A 153 20.79 1.91 8.68
CA ASN A 153 20.33 2.67 9.84
C ASN A 153 21.49 3.45 10.48
N LEU A 154 22.68 2.85 10.57
CA LEU A 154 23.87 3.54 11.03
C LEU A 154 24.30 4.65 10.07
N ALA A 155 24.30 4.39 8.76
CA ALA A 155 24.63 5.38 7.73
C ALA A 155 23.64 6.57 7.69
N MET A 156 22.40 6.39 8.16
CA MET A 156 21.38 7.45 8.23
C MET A 156 21.60 8.45 9.36
N VAL A 157 22.41 8.15 10.38
CA VAL A 157 22.56 9.01 11.56
C VAL A 157 23.15 10.38 11.19
N VAL A 158 24.28 10.40 10.49
CA VAL A 158 24.96 11.65 10.09
C VAL A 158 24.08 12.55 9.20
N PRO A 159 23.49 12.06 8.09
CA PRO A 159 22.59 12.89 7.29
C PRO A 159 21.34 13.31 8.07
N GLY A 160 20.81 12.46 8.96
CA GLY A 160 19.67 12.78 9.82
C GLY A 160 19.97 13.93 10.78
N VAL A 161 21.10 13.89 11.47
CA VAL A 161 21.54 14.98 12.37
C VAL A 161 21.78 16.27 11.59
N ARG A 162 22.41 16.19 10.41
CA ARG A 162 22.63 17.35 9.54
C ARG A 162 21.32 17.98 9.06
N ALA A 163 20.36 17.17 8.62
CA ALA A 163 19.04 17.64 8.20
C ALA A 163 18.27 18.25 9.39
N TRP A 164 18.29 17.60 10.55
CA TRP A 164 17.67 18.11 11.77
C TRP A 164 18.26 19.45 12.20
N TRP A 165 19.59 19.61 12.16
CA TRP A 165 20.25 20.88 12.50
C TRP A 165 19.80 22.01 11.58
N GLN A 166 19.73 21.75 10.27
CA GLN A 166 19.24 22.75 9.31
C GLN A 166 17.77 23.10 9.52
N ASP A 167 16.94 22.11 9.83
CA ASP A 167 15.55 22.34 10.17
C ASP A 167 15.43 23.22 11.43
N VAL A 168 16.11 22.85 12.52
CA VAL A 168 16.12 23.61 13.79
C VAL A 168 16.44 25.08 13.56
N TRP A 169 17.47 25.37 12.77
CA TRP A 169 17.89 26.73 12.46
C TRP A 169 16.86 27.52 11.64
N ARG A 170 16.01 26.84 10.88
CA ARG A 170 15.00 27.45 9.99
C ARG A 170 13.58 27.37 10.54
N ARG A 171 13.36 26.70 11.69
CA ARG A 171 12.04 26.41 12.27
C ARG A 171 11.15 27.64 12.43
N ARG A 172 11.69 28.75 12.93
CA ARG A 172 10.88 29.96 13.20
C ARG A 172 10.26 30.50 11.91
N LYS A 173 11.10 30.70 10.88
CA LYS A 173 10.68 31.19 9.56
C LYS A 173 9.71 30.22 8.85
N ARG A 174 9.91 28.91 9.03
CA ARG A 174 9.03 27.89 8.44
C ARG A 174 7.65 27.81 9.10
N LYS A 175 7.57 27.97 10.42
CA LYS A 175 6.27 28.03 11.13
C LYS A 175 5.44 29.22 10.65
N GLU A 176 6.05 30.40 10.56
CA GLU A 176 5.41 31.62 10.06
C GLU A 176 4.86 31.41 8.63
N ARG A 177 5.67 30.82 7.74
CA ARG A 177 5.27 30.53 6.35
C ARG A 177 4.22 29.43 6.22
N ALA A 178 4.33 28.36 6.98
CA ALA A 178 3.37 27.25 6.94
C ALA A 178 1.99 27.70 7.45
N VAL A 179 1.96 28.54 8.50
CA VAL A 179 0.72 29.15 8.99
C VAL A 179 0.14 30.10 7.95
N ALA A 180 0.97 30.94 7.30
CA ALA A 180 0.52 31.82 6.22
C ALA A 180 -0.07 31.05 5.03
N MET A 181 0.62 30.00 4.56
CA MET A 181 0.14 29.16 3.46
C MET A 181 -1.17 28.42 3.80
N PHE A 182 -1.31 27.94 5.04
CA PHE A 182 -2.56 27.32 5.50
C PHE A 182 -3.70 28.34 5.61
N SER A 183 -3.43 29.56 6.08
CA SER A 183 -4.46 30.62 6.10
C SER A 183 -4.89 31.05 4.69
N GLU A 184 -3.98 31.00 3.72
CA GLU A 184 -4.27 31.30 2.32
C GLU A 184 -5.00 30.16 1.59
N GLN A 185 -4.96 28.93 2.10
CA GLN A 185 -5.70 27.78 1.53
C GLN A 185 -7.22 27.86 1.72
N GLY A 186 -7.76 28.97 2.23
CA GLY A 186 -9.17 29.34 2.10
C GLY A 186 -10.15 28.33 2.70
N PHE A 187 -10.21 28.23 4.04
CA PHE A 187 -11.30 27.51 4.71
C PHE A 187 -12.63 28.29 4.69
N PHE A 188 -12.59 29.59 4.35
CA PHE A 188 -13.76 30.50 4.38
C PHE A 188 -14.31 30.91 3.00
N ASP A 189 -13.70 30.56 1.87
CA ASP A 189 -14.25 30.89 0.53
C ASP A 189 -15.29 29.86 0.03
N ARG A 190 -16.24 29.50 0.90
CA ARG A 190 -17.54 28.99 0.47
C ARG A 190 -18.63 29.94 0.94
N ASP A 191 -18.53 31.19 0.52
CA ASP A 191 -19.73 31.94 0.20
C ASP A 191 -20.30 31.30 -1.08
N GLU A 192 -21.03 30.19 -0.91
CA GLU A 192 -22.03 29.81 -1.90
C GLU A 192 -22.90 31.04 -2.11
N ASP A 193 -22.86 31.61 -3.32
CA ASP A 193 -23.70 32.72 -3.74
C ASP A 193 -25.16 32.37 -3.44
N LEU A 194 -25.67 32.83 -2.29
CA LEU A 194 -27.08 32.85 -2.00
C LEU A 194 -27.72 33.75 -3.05
N LYS A 195 -28.26 33.12 -4.09
CA LYS A 195 -29.10 33.79 -5.09
C LYS A 195 -30.18 34.57 -4.34
N PRO A 196 -30.39 35.85 -4.65
CA PRO A 196 -31.39 36.65 -3.97
C PRO A 196 -32.77 36.11 -4.39
N GLY A 197 -33.40 35.33 -3.51
CA GLY A 197 -34.71 34.77 -3.82
C GLY A 197 -35.31 33.79 -2.82
N ASP A 198 -34.54 33.18 -1.90
CA ASP A 198 -35.13 32.19 -0.99
C ASP A 198 -35.40 32.80 0.40
N THR A 199 -36.66 33.16 0.62
CA THR A 199 -37.19 33.64 1.88
C THR A 199 -37.04 32.57 2.97
N GLY A 200 -36.34 32.94 4.05
CA GLY A 200 -36.00 32.05 5.14
C GLY A 200 -37.19 31.34 5.78
N THR A 201 -37.04 30.03 5.96
CA THR A 201 -37.73 29.32 7.05
C THR A 201 -36.76 29.23 8.22
N ALA A 202 -36.98 30.06 9.22
CA ALA A 202 -36.23 30.03 10.47
C ALA A 202 -36.52 28.71 11.20
N VAL A 203 -35.61 27.73 11.08
CA VAL A 203 -35.61 26.55 11.95
C VAL A 203 -35.16 27.01 13.33
N ARG A 204 -36.15 27.17 14.21
CA ARG A 204 -35.99 27.47 15.63
C ARG A 204 -35.07 26.41 16.26
N ARG A 205 -33.88 26.80 16.71
CA ARG A 205 -33.04 26.00 17.61
C ARG A 205 -33.84 25.77 18.89
N THR A 206 -34.27 24.55 19.13
CA THR A 206 -34.62 24.09 20.47
C THR A 206 -33.31 23.77 21.18
N GLU A 207 -33.00 24.53 22.23
CA GLU A 207 -31.95 24.16 23.19
C GLU A 207 -32.39 22.89 23.94
N PRO A 208 -31.56 21.83 24.00
CA PRO A 208 -31.81 20.77 24.94
C PRO A 208 -31.35 21.20 26.34
N GLU A 209 -32.29 21.09 27.25
CA GLU A 209 -32.24 21.26 28.69
C GLU A 209 -31.05 20.50 29.32
N ALA A 210 -30.39 21.15 30.29
CA ALA A 210 -29.23 20.64 30.99
C ALA A 210 -29.58 19.40 31.84
N ALA A 211 -29.15 18.22 31.40
CA ALA A 211 -29.09 17.01 32.21
C ALA A 211 -27.65 16.78 32.69
N ALA A 212 -27.41 17.02 33.97
CA ALA A 212 -26.18 16.68 34.66
C ALA A 212 -26.06 15.15 34.79
N THR A 213 -25.09 14.54 34.11
CA THR A 213 -24.62 13.17 34.41
C THR A 213 -23.11 13.12 34.28
N GLY A 214 -22.46 12.62 35.34
CA GLY A 214 -21.03 12.70 35.59
C GLY A 214 -20.15 12.12 34.48
N SER A 215 -19.02 12.80 34.22
CA SER A 215 -18.02 12.36 33.27
C SER A 215 -17.24 11.17 33.81
N GLU A 216 -17.66 9.95 33.48
CA GLU A 216 -16.80 8.79 33.62
C GLU A 216 -15.87 8.74 32.40
N LYS A 217 -14.61 9.16 32.61
CA LYS A 217 -13.58 9.10 31.57
C LYS A 217 -13.28 7.64 31.27
N ILE A 218 -13.88 7.11 30.21
CA ILE A 218 -13.56 5.79 29.66
C ILE A 218 -12.10 5.82 29.19
N ASP A 219 -11.22 5.21 29.97
CA ASP A 219 -9.80 5.10 29.65
C ASP A 219 -9.60 4.03 28.57
N ARG A 220 -9.77 4.43 27.30
CA ARG A 220 -9.63 3.58 26.10
C ARG A 220 -8.26 2.86 26.05
N ARG A 221 -7.27 3.31 26.83
CA ARG A 221 -5.97 2.66 26.98
C ARG A 221 -6.06 1.35 27.76
N ALA A 222 -6.95 1.25 28.75
CA ALA A 222 -7.13 0.06 29.58
C ALA A 222 -7.85 -1.07 28.82
N GLU A 223 -8.83 -0.74 27.98
CA GLU A 223 -9.52 -1.72 27.14
C GLU A 223 -8.58 -2.37 26.11
N LYS A 224 -7.62 -1.60 25.59
CA LYS A 224 -6.64 -2.10 24.62
C LYS A 224 -5.61 -3.04 25.24
N ILE A 225 -5.40 -3.03 26.56
CA ILE A 225 -4.46 -3.92 27.24
C ILE A 225 -5.11 -5.29 27.51
N LYS A 226 -6.43 -5.34 27.72
CA LYS A 226 -7.17 -6.59 27.96
C LYS A 226 -7.39 -7.44 26.70
N SER A 227 -7.18 -6.90 25.49
CA SER A 227 -7.34 -7.68 24.26
C SER A 227 -6.11 -8.52 23.87
N TYR A 228 -5.01 -8.44 24.63
CA TYR A 228 -3.73 -9.10 24.30
C TYR A 228 -3.34 -10.23 25.24
N TYR A 229 -4.11 -10.49 26.30
CA TYR A 229 -3.92 -11.58 27.27
C TYR A 229 -5.26 -12.28 27.52
#